data_AF-A0A1C6FU02-F1
#
_entry.id   AF-A0A1C6FU02-F1
#
_cell.length_a   1.000
_cell.length_b   1.000
_cell.length_c   1.000
_cell.angle_alpha   90.00
_cell.angle_beta   90.00
_cell.angle_gamma   90.00
#
_symmetry.space_group_name_H-M   'P 1'
#
loop_
_entity.id
_entity.type
_entity.pdbx_description
1 polymer ?
#
loop_
_entity_poly.entity_id
_entity_poly.type
_entity_poly.pdbx_seq_one_letter_code
_entity_poly.pdbx_strand_id
1 'polypeptide(L)'
;MNCRLCAFCCALALAFSLSACSGDKPITHASPTPAPTPSVSPTPSPSPSASEPAPEITPEPSPVPTPTESAGPDAAPVGAQLPGAWNDREAQVSFGMSPGTDCPLAVFDARVGLNDLSVSLVPLGSGPDIQSFLEADIRIPHTSVSYDSGADALVLRLENTVLETGDPAEAAGNDDWVFDFIGEHGLRYPHSFPMGSIGEDNRFFERAAISTDGTDTTITLRLTGKAMSYRVESGSLDVEGMLPYFRILFSEAPA
;
A
#
# COMPACT_ATOMS: atom_id res chain seq x y z
N MET A 1 10.71 -8.84 77.93
CA MET A 1 11.22 -7.72 77.10
C MET A 1 10.84 -8.04 75.66
N ASN A 2 9.66 -7.70 75.15
CA ASN A 2 9.03 -6.39 74.87
C ASN A 2 9.74 -5.54 73.81
N CYS A 3 9.25 -5.62 72.56
CA CYS A 3 8.86 -4.53 71.64
C CYS A 3 8.36 -5.21 70.34
N ARG A 4 7.05 -5.37 70.03
CA ARG A 4 6.03 -4.37 69.65
C ARG A 4 6.60 -3.30 68.70
N LEU A 5 5.99 -2.83 67.61
CA LEU A 5 4.72 -3.03 66.92
C LEU A 5 4.68 -1.84 65.92
N CYS A 6 4.86 -2.02 64.62
CA CYS A 6 4.68 -1.00 63.56
C CYS A 6 4.90 -1.72 62.21
N ALA A 7 4.06 -1.73 61.18
CA ALA A 7 2.74 -1.18 60.88
C ALA A 7 2.32 -1.97 59.61
N PHE A 8 1.27 -2.79 59.58
CA PHE A 8 -0.14 -2.41 59.42
C PHE A 8 -0.36 -1.19 58.52
N CYS A 9 -0.20 -1.38 57.21
CA CYS A 9 -0.66 -0.44 56.17
C CYS A 9 -1.38 -1.17 55.02
N CYS A 10 -2.31 -2.06 55.37
CA CYS A 10 -3.37 -2.50 54.46
C CYS A 10 -4.69 -2.36 55.20
N ALA A 11 -5.66 -1.70 54.55
CA ALA A 11 -7.01 -1.38 55.02
C ALA A 11 -7.14 -0.13 55.91
N LEU A 12 -7.37 1.02 55.27
CA LEU A 12 -8.52 1.85 55.65
C LEU A 12 -9.00 2.65 54.45
N ALA A 13 -10.05 2.13 53.83
CA ALA A 13 -10.85 2.83 52.85
C ALA A 13 -11.70 3.91 53.53
N LEU A 14 -12.03 4.93 52.74
CA LEU A 14 -13.28 5.73 52.82
C LEU A 14 -13.53 6.50 54.12
N ALA A 15 -13.12 7.78 54.14
CA ALA A 15 -13.95 8.88 54.63
C ALA A 15 -13.32 10.26 54.32
N PHE A 16 -14.19 11.24 54.09
CA PHE A 16 -13.97 12.70 54.05
C PHE A 16 -13.63 13.35 52.71
N SER A 17 -14.68 13.75 51.98
CA SER A 17 -14.69 14.96 51.16
C SER A 17 -15.98 15.75 51.39
N LEU A 18 -15.93 16.69 52.33
CA LEU A 18 -16.90 17.78 52.51
C LEU A 18 -16.12 19.10 52.52
N SER A 19 -16.37 19.96 51.52
CA SER A 19 -16.15 21.42 51.46
C SER A 19 -15.95 21.82 49.99
N ALA A 20 -16.54 22.85 49.41
CA ALA A 20 -17.43 23.88 49.90
C ALA A 20 -18.15 24.48 48.67
N CYS A 21 -19.41 24.88 48.86
CA CYS A 21 -20.10 25.77 47.95
C CYS A 21 -19.57 27.21 48.16
N SER A 22 -19.29 27.92 47.08
CA SER A 22 -19.34 29.38 47.03
C SER A 22 -19.75 29.79 45.62
N GLY A 23 -20.83 30.58 45.56
CA GLY A 23 -21.53 30.94 44.34
C GLY A 23 -21.08 32.26 43.72
N ASP A 24 -21.88 32.62 42.71
CA ASP A 24 -21.97 33.89 41.96
C ASP A 24 -20.73 34.29 41.15
N LYS A 25 -20.82 34.52 39.84
CA LYS A 25 -21.73 35.46 39.16
C LYS A 25 -21.62 35.27 37.63
N PRO A 26 -22.70 35.35 36.82
CA PRO A 26 -22.55 35.40 35.37
C PRO A 26 -22.09 36.81 34.96
N ILE A 27 -20.84 36.91 34.48
CA ILE A 27 -20.36 38.12 33.82
C ILE A 27 -20.82 38.04 32.36
N THR A 28 -21.80 38.87 32.04
CA THR A 28 -22.22 39.20 30.68
C THR A 28 -21.04 39.82 29.92
N HIS A 29 -20.36 39.02 29.11
CA HIS A 29 -19.44 39.55 28.10
C HIS A 29 -20.26 40.17 26.97
N ALA A 30 -20.25 41.50 26.90
CA ALA A 30 -20.73 42.23 25.75
C ALA A 30 -19.90 41.83 24.51
N SER A 31 -20.59 41.40 23.46
CA SER A 31 -20.00 41.08 22.16
C SER A 31 -19.34 42.34 21.56
N PRO A 32 -18.08 42.29 21.11
CA PRO A 32 -17.45 43.44 20.48
C PRO A 32 -18.12 43.74 19.13
N THR A 33 -18.52 45.00 18.94
CA THR A 33 -18.99 45.55 17.66
C THR A 33 -17.94 45.30 16.56
N PRO A 34 -18.29 44.68 15.43
CA PRO A 34 -17.35 44.49 14.33
C PRO A 34 -16.90 45.84 13.75
N ALA A 35 -15.60 45.97 13.55
CA ALA A 35 -14.98 47.14 12.92
C ALA A 35 -15.41 47.27 11.44
N PRO A 36 -15.54 48.49 10.90
CA PRO A 36 -15.99 48.68 9.51
C PRO A 36 -14.98 48.08 8.52
N THR A 37 -15.50 47.28 7.59
CA THR A 37 -14.77 46.69 6.46
C THR A 37 -14.19 47.80 5.57
N PRO A 38 -12.90 47.77 5.20
CA PRO A 38 -12.35 48.73 4.25
C PRO A 38 -13.00 48.54 2.87
N SER A 39 -13.47 49.65 2.29
CA SER A 39 -14.00 49.69 0.93
C SER A 39 -12.85 49.50 -0.07
N VAL A 40 -12.88 48.41 -0.82
CA VAL A 40 -11.96 48.16 -1.94
C VAL A 40 -12.40 49.03 -3.12
N SER A 41 -11.49 49.93 -3.53
CA SER A 41 -11.63 50.75 -4.73
C SER A 41 -11.66 49.86 -5.98
N PRO A 42 -12.54 50.11 -6.97
CA PRO A 42 -12.59 49.31 -8.19
C PRO A 42 -11.30 49.46 -9.00
N THR A 43 -10.71 48.32 -9.35
CA THR A 43 -9.57 48.17 -10.26
C THR A 43 -9.93 48.75 -11.65
N PRO A 44 -9.04 49.54 -12.30
CA PRO A 44 -9.30 50.02 -13.65
C PRO A 44 -9.37 48.87 -14.65
N SER A 45 -10.35 48.96 -15.55
CA SER A 45 -10.60 48.02 -16.65
C SER A 45 -9.46 48.07 -17.69
N PRO A 46 -8.93 46.92 -18.16
CA PRO A 46 -7.93 46.93 -19.22
C PRO A 46 -8.56 47.32 -20.56
N SER A 47 -7.94 48.31 -21.19
CA SER A 47 -8.20 48.75 -22.57
C SER A 47 -7.90 47.60 -23.56
N PRO A 48 -8.71 47.38 -24.61
CA PRO A 48 -8.41 46.39 -25.64
C PRO A 48 -7.16 46.82 -26.42
N SER A 49 -6.07 46.07 -26.26
CA SER A 49 -4.87 46.22 -27.08
C SER A 49 -5.11 45.57 -28.45
N ALA A 50 -4.61 46.25 -29.48
CA ALA A 50 -4.80 45.93 -30.89
C ALA A 50 -4.34 44.51 -31.25
N SER A 51 -5.04 43.91 -32.22
CA SER A 51 -4.80 42.58 -32.79
C SER A 51 -3.35 42.38 -33.25
N GLU A 52 -2.74 41.32 -32.74
CA GLU A 52 -1.45 40.77 -33.17
C GLU A 52 -1.64 39.99 -34.50
N PRO A 53 -0.68 40.05 -35.44
CA PRO A 53 -0.80 39.33 -36.71
C PRO A 53 -0.70 37.81 -36.51
N ALA A 54 -1.51 37.08 -37.29
CA ALA A 54 -1.63 35.63 -37.23
C ALA A 54 -0.27 34.91 -37.44
N PRO A 55 0.03 33.84 -36.69
CA PRO A 55 1.25 33.07 -36.87
C PRO A 55 1.22 32.29 -38.19
N GLU A 56 2.38 32.26 -38.84
CA GLU A 56 2.66 31.51 -40.06
C GLU A 56 2.60 30.00 -39.77
N ILE A 57 1.74 29.28 -40.50
CA ILE A 57 1.50 27.84 -40.30
C ILE A 57 2.74 27.07 -40.76
N THR A 58 3.50 26.55 -39.79
CA THR A 58 4.56 25.57 -40.05
C THR A 58 3.91 24.23 -40.43
N PRO A 59 4.33 23.55 -41.51
CA PRO A 59 3.74 22.28 -41.91
C PRO A 59 3.93 21.22 -40.81
N GLU A 60 2.83 20.56 -40.47
CA GLU A 60 2.76 19.45 -39.52
C GLU A 60 3.68 18.30 -39.97
N PRO A 61 4.53 17.75 -39.09
CA PRO A 61 5.36 16.60 -39.45
C PRO A 61 4.47 15.40 -39.76
N SER A 62 4.77 14.75 -40.88
CA SER A 62 4.10 13.52 -41.34
C SER A 62 4.04 12.49 -40.19
N PRO A 63 2.89 11.83 -39.96
CA PRO A 63 2.73 10.92 -38.84
C PRO A 63 3.78 9.80 -38.94
N VAL A 64 4.59 9.70 -37.89
CA VAL A 64 5.44 8.52 -37.65
C VAL A 64 4.50 7.33 -37.58
N PRO A 65 4.74 6.23 -38.32
CA PRO A 65 3.88 5.06 -38.21
C PRO A 65 3.85 4.60 -36.75
N THR A 66 2.66 4.58 -36.17
CA THR A 66 2.39 3.92 -34.90
C THR A 66 2.96 2.51 -35.00
N PRO A 67 3.82 2.06 -34.06
CA PRO A 67 4.23 0.67 -34.05
C PRO A 67 2.96 -0.17 -33.94
N THR A 68 2.69 -0.96 -34.98
CA THR A 68 1.73 -2.05 -34.89
C THR A 68 2.17 -2.89 -33.72
N GLU A 69 1.40 -2.89 -32.62
CA GLU A 69 1.47 -3.96 -31.63
C GLU A 69 1.26 -5.25 -32.41
N SER A 70 2.36 -5.95 -32.66
CA SER A 70 2.34 -7.32 -33.13
C SER A 70 1.66 -8.07 -32.00
N ALA A 71 0.37 -8.38 -32.17
CA ALA A 71 -0.32 -9.34 -31.33
C ALA A 71 0.58 -10.58 -31.24
N GLY A 72 1.21 -10.76 -30.09
CA GLY A 72 1.93 -11.98 -29.77
C GLY A 72 0.98 -13.16 -29.90
N PRO A 73 1.52 -14.37 -30.11
CA PRO A 73 0.70 -15.56 -30.31
C PRO A 73 -0.26 -15.71 -29.13
N ASP A 74 -1.56 -15.69 -29.44
CA ASP A 74 -2.70 -16.12 -28.63
C ASP A 74 -2.34 -16.38 -27.16
N ALA A 75 -2.33 -15.33 -26.34
CA ALA A 75 -2.08 -15.48 -24.91
C ALA A 75 -3.14 -16.43 -24.37
N ALA A 76 -2.71 -17.58 -23.85
CA ALA A 76 -3.59 -18.53 -23.18
C ALA A 76 -4.49 -17.76 -22.20
N PRO A 77 -5.79 -18.08 -22.11
CA PRO A 77 -6.69 -17.35 -21.23
C PRO A 77 -6.15 -17.39 -19.80
N VAL A 78 -5.92 -16.22 -19.21
CA VAL A 78 -5.47 -16.11 -17.82
C VAL A 78 -6.52 -16.76 -16.92
N GLY A 79 -6.16 -17.86 -16.27
CA GLY A 79 -7.03 -18.56 -15.33
C GLY A 79 -7.07 -17.87 -13.97
N ALA A 80 -8.14 -18.02 -13.21
CA ALA A 80 -8.09 -17.74 -11.78
C ALA A 80 -7.29 -18.86 -11.09
N GLN A 81 -6.38 -18.50 -10.20
CA GLN A 81 -5.69 -19.47 -9.35
C GLN A 81 -6.69 -20.23 -8.51
N LEU A 82 -6.70 -21.56 -8.62
CA LEU A 82 -7.48 -22.42 -7.74
C LEU A 82 -6.75 -22.63 -6.40
N PRO A 83 -7.43 -22.54 -5.25
CA PRO A 83 -6.81 -22.75 -3.95
C PRO A 83 -6.12 -24.12 -3.85
N GLY A 84 -4.82 -24.12 -3.52
CA GLY A 84 -4.05 -25.35 -3.35
C GLY A 84 -3.61 -26.04 -4.64
N ALA A 85 -4.04 -25.56 -5.82
CA ALA A 85 -3.70 -26.17 -7.10
C ALA A 85 -2.27 -25.85 -7.53
N TRP A 86 -1.60 -26.86 -8.08
CA TRP A 86 -0.36 -26.68 -8.84
C TRP A 86 -0.71 -26.26 -10.26
N ASN A 87 0.10 -25.36 -10.79
CA ASN A 87 0.05 -24.94 -12.18
C ASN A 87 1.36 -25.33 -12.85
N ASP A 88 1.30 -25.74 -14.12
CA ASP A 88 2.50 -25.85 -14.92
C ASP A 88 3.26 -24.52 -14.92
N ARG A 89 4.58 -24.57 -15.00
CA ARG A 89 5.42 -23.36 -14.97
C ARG A 89 5.06 -22.32 -16.03
N GLU A 90 4.46 -22.76 -17.14
CA GLU A 90 4.05 -21.93 -18.28
C GLU A 90 2.60 -21.41 -18.16
N ALA A 91 1.84 -21.91 -17.19
CA ALA A 91 0.45 -21.51 -17.00
C ALA A 91 0.36 -20.06 -16.54
N GLN A 92 -0.59 -19.33 -17.13
CA GLN A 92 -0.92 -17.96 -16.73
C GLN A 92 -2.11 -17.99 -15.77
N VAL A 93 -1.91 -17.44 -14.57
CA VAL A 93 -2.95 -17.36 -13.55
C VAL A 93 -3.01 -15.98 -12.93
N SER A 94 -4.14 -15.66 -12.31
CA SER A 94 -4.30 -14.47 -11.49
C SER A 94 -4.93 -14.80 -10.14
N PHE A 95 -4.61 -14.01 -9.11
CA PHE A 95 -5.13 -14.16 -7.76
C PHE A 95 -5.23 -12.82 -7.02
N GLY A 96 -5.79 -12.84 -5.82
CA GLY A 96 -5.98 -11.66 -4.98
C GLY A 96 -7.29 -10.93 -5.27
N MET A 97 -7.26 -9.61 -5.11
CA MET A 97 -8.41 -8.74 -5.42
C MET A 97 -8.85 -8.83 -6.89
N SER A 98 -10.06 -8.34 -7.17
CA SER A 98 -10.53 -8.16 -8.55
C SER A 98 -9.61 -7.16 -9.28
N PRO A 99 -9.36 -7.36 -10.59
CA PRO A 99 -8.57 -6.39 -11.37
C PRO A 99 -9.13 -4.97 -11.25
N GLY A 100 -8.24 -3.99 -11.14
CA GLY A 100 -8.64 -2.57 -11.01
C GLY A 100 -9.30 -2.19 -9.68
N THR A 101 -9.19 -3.01 -8.63
CA THR A 101 -9.62 -2.62 -7.29
C THR A 101 -8.74 -1.47 -6.79
N ASP A 102 -9.36 -0.35 -6.39
CA ASP A 102 -8.68 0.84 -5.89
C ASP A 102 -8.30 0.68 -4.40
N CYS A 103 -7.36 -0.23 -4.14
CA CYS A 103 -6.80 -0.48 -2.83
C CYS A 103 -5.27 -0.50 -2.96
N PRO A 104 -4.60 0.65 -2.86
CA PRO A 104 -3.16 0.73 -3.00
C PRO A 104 -2.46 0.08 -1.81
N LEU A 105 -1.47 -0.76 -2.09
CA LEU A 105 -0.66 -1.45 -1.08
C LEU A 105 0.82 -1.16 -1.29
N ALA A 106 1.62 -1.31 -0.23
CA ALA A 106 3.06 -1.32 -0.33
C ALA A 106 3.63 -2.71 -0.02
N VAL A 107 4.69 -3.10 -0.72
CA VAL A 107 5.49 -4.26 -0.33
C VAL A 107 6.18 -3.96 0.99
N PHE A 108 5.84 -4.75 2.02
CA PHE A 108 6.46 -4.66 3.34
C PHE A 108 7.72 -5.54 3.44
N ASP A 109 7.68 -6.69 2.79
CA ASP A 109 8.80 -7.62 2.75
C ASP A 109 8.68 -8.56 1.55
N ALA A 110 9.82 -8.98 1.02
CA ALA A 110 9.94 -10.03 0.01
C ALA A 110 11.15 -10.90 0.32
N ARG A 111 10.93 -12.21 0.44
CA ARG A 111 11.97 -13.16 0.87
C ARG A 111 12.03 -14.37 -0.04
N VAL A 112 13.25 -14.74 -0.43
CA VAL A 112 13.53 -16.03 -1.04
C VAL A 112 13.67 -17.08 0.06
N GLY A 113 12.81 -18.10 -0.01
CA GLY A 113 12.87 -19.30 0.80
C GLY A 113 13.59 -20.44 0.08
N LEU A 114 13.58 -21.62 0.72
CA LEU A 114 14.24 -22.82 0.20
C LEU A 114 13.66 -23.27 -1.16
N ASN A 115 12.35 -23.11 -1.31
CA ASN A 115 11.60 -23.51 -2.50
C ASN A 115 10.49 -22.51 -2.88
N ASP A 116 10.57 -21.30 -2.35
CA ASP A 116 9.51 -20.31 -2.52
C ASP A 116 10.04 -18.88 -2.62
N LEU A 117 9.18 -18.00 -3.13
CA LEU A 117 9.24 -16.57 -2.88
C LEU A 117 8.00 -16.20 -2.06
N SER A 118 8.20 -15.51 -0.95
CA SER A 118 7.12 -14.96 -0.12
C SER A 118 7.11 -13.43 -0.17
N VAL A 119 5.95 -12.81 -0.29
CA VAL A 119 5.75 -11.35 -0.32
C VAL A 119 4.67 -10.98 0.68
N SER A 120 4.96 -10.05 1.59
CA SER A 120 3.98 -9.48 2.53
C SER A 120 3.72 -8.02 2.21
N LEU A 121 2.49 -7.57 2.46
CA LEU A 121 2.01 -6.24 2.08
C LEU A 121 1.39 -5.51 3.27
N VAL A 122 1.36 -4.19 3.17
CA VAL A 122 0.68 -3.27 4.10
C VAL A 122 -0.08 -2.21 3.31
N PRO A 123 -1.09 -1.55 3.89
CA PRO A 123 -1.71 -0.38 3.25
C PRO A 123 -0.71 0.78 3.09
N LEU A 124 -1.09 1.83 2.37
CA LEU A 124 -0.37 3.10 2.44
C LEU A 124 -0.73 3.87 3.71
N GLY A 125 0.12 4.83 4.08
CA GLY A 125 0.02 5.54 5.36
C GLY A 125 -1.08 6.60 5.45
N SER A 126 -2.02 6.67 4.51
CA SER A 126 -3.10 7.66 4.50
C SER A 126 -4.42 7.08 5.02
N GLY A 127 -5.26 7.94 5.60
CA GLY A 127 -6.59 7.53 6.07
C GLY A 127 -7.46 6.89 4.98
N PRO A 128 -7.59 7.52 3.78
CA PRO A 128 -8.28 6.92 2.65
C PRO A 128 -7.72 5.54 2.24
N ASP A 129 -6.40 5.37 2.20
CA ASP A 129 -5.79 4.12 1.76
C ASP A 129 -5.99 2.99 2.78
N ILE A 130 -5.88 3.29 4.08
CA ILE A 130 -6.20 2.35 5.15
C ILE A 130 -7.69 1.98 5.11
N GLN A 131 -8.58 2.95 4.85
CA GLN A 131 -10.00 2.67 4.71
C GLN A 131 -10.27 1.74 3.51
N SER A 132 -9.67 2.00 2.34
CA SER A 132 -9.77 1.13 1.16
C SER A 132 -9.27 -0.28 1.47
N PHE A 133 -8.20 -0.43 2.25
CA PHE A 133 -7.67 -1.73 2.66
C PHE A 133 -8.63 -2.52 3.55
N LEU A 134 -9.31 -1.85 4.49
CA LEU A 134 -10.33 -2.46 5.34
C LEU A 134 -11.57 -2.85 4.51
N GLU A 135 -12.01 -1.99 3.59
CA GLU A 135 -13.13 -2.26 2.67
C GLU A 135 -12.83 -3.38 1.68
N ALA A 136 -11.55 -3.59 1.36
CA ALA A 136 -11.08 -4.69 0.55
C ALA A 136 -11.00 -6.03 1.31
N ASP A 137 -11.47 -6.10 2.55
CA ASP A 137 -11.37 -7.24 3.46
C ASP A 137 -9.91 -7.68 3.69
N ILE A 138 -8.97 -6.71 3.73
CA ILE A 138 -7.55 -6.97 4.04
C ILE A 138 -6.93 -8.01 3.09
N ARG A 139 -7.23 -7.88 1.78
CA ARG A 139 -6.76 -8.83 0.76
C ARG A 139 -5.49 -8.36 0.06
N ILE A 140 -4.70 -9.33 -0.40
CA ILE A 140 -3.56 -9.12 -1.30
C ILE A 140 -4.00 -8.49 -2.64
N PRO A 141 -3.12 -7.75 -3.33
CA PRO A 141 -3.47 -7.06 -4.57
C PRO A 141 -3.82 -8.04 -5.68
N HIS A 142 -4.54 -7.55 -6.68
CA HIS A 142 -4.67 -8.31 -7.92
C HIS A 142 -3.27 -8.59 -8.47
N THR A 143 -2.94 -9.87 -8.62
CA THR A 143 -1.62 -10.30 -9.06
C THR A 143 -1.76 -11.26 -10.22
N SER A 144 -1.15 -10.94 -11.35
CA SER A 144 -1.05 -11.83 -12.51
C SER A 144 0.33 -12.50 -12.54
N VAL A 145 0.35 -13.79 -12.85
CA VAL A 145 1.56 -14.58 -13.07
C VAL A 145 1.62 -14.96 -14.54
N SER A 146 2.76 -14.71 -15.17
CA SER A 146 3.04 -15.09 -16.55
C SER A 146 4.46 -15.67 -16.67
N TYR A 147 4.73 -16.36 -17.77
CA TYR A 147 6.04 -16.92 -18.07
C TYR A 147 6.57 -16.37 -19.40
N ASP A 148 7.77 -15.79 -19.34
CA ASP A 148 8.54 -15.37 -20.51
C ASP A 148 9.52 -16.49 -20.90
N SER A 149 9.16 -17.20 -21.98
CA SER A 149 9.98 -18.29 -22.55
C SER A 149 11.32 -17.83 -23.13
N GLY A 150 11.47 -16.55 -23.50
CA GLY A 150 12.73 -16.02 -24.03
C GLY A 150 13.76 -15.74 -22.94
N ALA A 151 13.28 -15.38 -21.75
CA ALA A 151 14.10 -15.09 -20.58
C ALA A 151 14.15 -16.24 -19.55
N ASP A 152 13.41 -17.33 -19.79
CA ASP A 152 13.13 -18.39 -18.81
C ASP A 152 12.64 -17.80 -17.47
N ALA A 153 11.74 -16.80 -17.52
CA ALA A 153 11.39 -16.01 -16.35
C ALA A 153 9.91 -16.11 -15.99
N LEU A 154 9.62 -16.36 -14.71
CA LEU A 154 8.30 -16.13 -14.16
C LEU A 154 8.18 -14.64 -13.79
N VAL A 155 7.12 -13.99 -14.28
CA VAL A 155 6.85 -12.57 -14.06
C VAL A 155 5.54 -12.42 -13.30
N LEU A 156 5.62 -11.84 -12.11
CA LEU A 156 4.48 -11.46 -11.30
C LEU A 156 4.27 -9.95 -11.45
N ARG A 157 3.07 -9.53 -11.83
CA ARG A 157 2.65 -8.13 -11.81
C ARG A 157 1.58 -7.96 -10.75
N LEU A 158 1.88 -7.12 -9.75
CA LEU A 158 1.01 -6.75 -8.65
C LEU A 158 0.41 -5.38 -8.98
N GLU A 159 -0.90 -5.32 -9.19
CA GLU A 159 -1.59 -4.07 -9.49
C GLU A 159 -1.71 -3.17 -8.26
N ASN A 160 -1.62 -1.86 -8.47
CA ASN A 160 -1.77 -0.84 -7.44
C ASN A 160 -0.88 -1.13 -6.21
N THR A 161 0.36 -1.56 -6.48
CA THR A 161 1.31 -1.95 -5.46
C THR A 161 2.60 -1.19 -5.67
N VAL A 162 2.97 -0.41 -4.66
CA VAL A 162 4.18 0.41 -4.65
C VAL A 162 5.22 -0.16 -3.70
N LEU A 163 6.40 0.45 -3.67
CA LEU A 163 7.49 0.04 -2.78
C LEU A 163 7.68 0.99 -1.60
N GLU A 164 6.88 2.04 -1.49
CA GLU A 164 6.96 3.03 -0.42
C GLU A 164 5.57 3.30 0.14
N THR A 165 5.44 3.30 1.47
CA THR A 165 4.15 3.54 2.12
C THR A 165 3.74 5.01 2.15
N GLY A 166 4.68 5.92 1.88
CA GLY A 166 4.58 7.32 2.27
C GLY A 166 4.75 7.54 3.79
N ASP A 167 4.87 8.81 4.19
CA ASP A 167 4.88 9.24 5.59
C ASP A 167 3.43 9.52 6.06
N PRO A 168 2.91 8.79 7.06
CA PRO A 168 1.58 9.06 7.61
C PRO A 168 1.42 10.50 8.12
N ALA A 169 2.47 11.16 8.61
CA ALA A 169 2.38 12.56 9.02
C ALA A 169 2.16 13.53 7.86
N GLU A 170 2.59 13.15 6.65
CA GLU A 170 2.33 13.92 5.44
C GLU A 170 0.96 13.58 4.84
N ALA A 171 0.52 12.32 4.95
CA ALA A 171 -0.68 11.80 4.28
C ALA A 171 -1.97 11.84 5.13
N ALA A 172 -1.87 11.67 6.46
CA ALA A 172 -3.03 11.63 7.37
C ALA A 172 -3.56 13.03 7.74
N GLY A 173 -2.79 14.09 7.48
CA GLY A 173 -3.15 15.44 7.92
C GLY A 173 -3.21 15.55 9.45
N ASN A 174 -4.36 15.99 9.99
CA ASN A 174 -4.61 16.10 11.44
C ASN A 174 -5.44 14.91 11.99
N ASP A 175 -5.50 13.80 11.26
CA ASP A 175 -6.39 12.69 11.61
C ASP A 175 -5.68 11.67 12.52
N ASP A 176 -5.94 11.76 13.82
CA ASP A 176 -5.24 10.97 14.84
C ASP A 176 -5.53 9.46 14.72
N TRP A 177 -6.66 9.05 14.11
CA TRP A 177 -7.00 7.62 14.00
C TRP A 177 -6.01 6.83 13.14
N VAL A 178 -5.36 7.46 12.17
CA VAL A 178 -4.35 6.80 11.33
C VAL A 178 -3.17 6.35 12.18
N PHE A 179 -2.72 7.22 13.10
CA PHE A 179 -1.63 6.90 14.01
C PHE A 179 -2.04 5.87 15.06
N ASP A 180 -3.28 5.95 15.56
CA ASP A 180 -3.83 4.95 16.47
C ASP A 180 -3.90 3.58 15.78
N PHE A 181 -4.41 3.50 14.56
CA PHE A 181 -4.49 2.27 13.76
C PHE A 181 -3.09 1.66 13.53
N ILE A 182 -2.13 2.47 13.08
CA ILE A 182 -0.76 2.02 12.85
C ILE A 182 -0.13 1.51 14.16
N GLY A 183 -0.35 2.23 15.26
CA GLY A 183 0.17 1.88 16.59
C GLY A 183 -0.46 0.61 17.18
N GLU A 184 -1.78 0.48 17.07
CA GLU A 184 -2.55 -0.67 17.56
C GLU A 184 -2.14 -1.95 16.84
N HIS A 185 -1.99 -1.90 15.51
CA HIS A 185 -1.64 -3.05 14.68
C HIS A 185 -0.12 -3.25 14.50
N GLY A 186 0.71 -2.44 15.18
CA GLY A 186 2.17 -2.56 15.16
C GLY A 186 2.81 -2.40 13.78
N LEU A 187 2.14 -1.69 12.87
CA LEU A 187 2.64 -1.46 11.52
C LEU A 187 3.77 -0.43 11.54
N ARG A 188 4.73 -0.56 10.62
CA ARG A 188 5.96 0.24 10.63
C ARG A 188 5.92 1.24 9.48
N TYR A 189 5.70 2.51 9.79
CA TYR A 189 5.67 3.60 8.82
C TYR A 189 6.62 4.75 9.24
N PRO A 190 7.15 5.52 8.27
CA PRO A 190 7.21 5.19 6.85
C PRO A 190 8.06 3.93 6.60
N HIS A 191 7.76 3.21 5.53
CA HIS A 191 8.50 2.05 5.07
C HIS A 191 8.81 2.14 3.57
N SER A 192 9.99 1.66 3.20
CA SER A 192 10.45 1.58 1.82
C SER A 192 11.12 0.23 1.58
N PHE A 193 10.73 -0.44 0.50
CA PHE A 193 11.35 -1.65 -0.01
C PHE A 193 12.27 -1.32 -1.20
N PRO A 194 13.54 -1.72 -1.20
CA PRO A 194 14.46 -1.36 -2.28
C PRO A 194 14.13 -2.09 -3.58
N MET A 195 14.17 -1.38 -4.71
CA MET A 195 14.22 -2.01 -6.03
C MET A 195 15.49 -2.83 -6.21
N GLY A 196 15.42 -3.86 -7.05
CA GLY A 196 16.57 -4.69 -7.43
C GLY A 196 16.47 -6.12 -6.90
N SER A 197 17.62 -6.72 -6.59
CA SER A 197 17.71 -8.14 -6.23
C SER A 197 16.96 -8.44 -4.93
N ILE A 198 16.18 -9.52 -4.95
CA ILE A 198 15.49 -10.08 -3.77
C ILE A 198 16.27 -11.30 -3.31
N GLY A 199 17.07 -11.15 -2.26
CA GLY A 199 17.81 -12.26 -1.66
C GLY A 199 18.75 -12.98 -2.63
N GLU A 200 19.05 -14.24 -2.28
CA GLU A 200 19.94 -15.13 -3.03
C GLU A 200 19.14 -16.11 -3.89
N ASP A 201 19.84 -16.77 -4.81
CA ASP A 201 19.27 -17.84 -5.63
C ASP A 201 18.82 -19.04 -4.78
N ASN A 202 17.87 -19.82 -5.30
CA ASN A 202 17.56 -21.14 -4.78
C ASN A 202 17.58 -22.18 -5.91
N ARG A 203 17.19 -23.43 -5.59
CA ARG A 203 17.26 -24.52 -6.57
C ARG A 203 16.28 -24.38 -7.75
N PHE A 204 15.25 -23.54 -7.63
CA PHE A 204 14.14 -23.40 -8.59
C PHE A 204 14.22 -22.12 -9.40
N PHE A 205 14.82 -21.06 -8.85
CA PHE A 205 15.02 -19.82 -9.58
C PHE A 205 16.28 -19.09 -9.11
N GLU A 206 16.73 -18.22 -9.98
CA GLU A 206 17.89 -17.36 -9.81
C GLU A 206 17.49 -15.91 -10.09
N ARG A 207 18.28 -14.96 -9.58
CA ARG A 207 18.15 -13.53 -9.90
C ARG A 207 16.74 -12.99 -9.69
N ALA A 208 16.13 -13.37 -8.57
CA ALA A 208 14.86 -12.78 -8.17
C ALA A 208 15.04 -11.26 -8.06
N ALA A 209 14.16 -10.49 -8.70
CA ALA A 209 14.26 -9.04 -8.71
C ALA A 209 12.89 -8.40 -8.61
N ILE A 210 12.82 -7.25 -7.94
CA ILE A 210 11.62 -6.42 -7.82
C ILE A 210 11.85 -5.05 -8.47
N SER A 211 10.81 -4.53 -9.09
CA SER A 211 10.77 -3.21 -9.70
C SER A 211 9.35 -2.65 -9.62
N THR A 212 9.21 -1.35 -9.82
CA THR A 212 7.92 -0.66 -9.91
C THR A 212 8.01 0.45 -10.95
N ASP A 213 6.89 0.77 -11.61
CA ASP A 213 6.75 1.95 -12.46
C ASP A 213 6.17 3.16 -11.71
N GLY A 214 5.94 3.02 -10.40
CA GLY A 214 5.30 4.00 -9.53
C GLY A 214 3.81 3.74 -9.28
N THR A 215 3.18 2.80 -9.99
CA THR A 215 1.79 2.37 -9.77
C THR A 215 1.71 0.88 -9.50
N ASP A 216 2.39 0.08 -10.32
CA ASP A 216 2.41 -1.37 -10.19
C ASP A 216 3.80 -1.85 -9.80
N THR A 217 3.85 -3.01 -9.15
CA THR A 217 5.10 -3.70 -8.81
C THR A 217 5.25 -4.94 -9.67
N THR A 218 6.41 -5.12 -10.26
CA THR A 218 6.78 -6.33 -11.01
C THR A 218 7.89 -7.08 -10.29
N ILE A 219 7.68 -8.38 -10.07
CA ILE A 219 8.69 -9.31 -9.59
C ILE A 219 9.04 -10.28 -10.71
N THR A 220 10.32 -10.47 -10.96
CA THR A 220 10.83 -11.40 -11.98
C THR A 220 11.71 -12.45 -11.34
N LEU A 221 11.50 -13.72 -11.70
CA LEU A 221 12.26 -14.86 -11.22
C LEU A 221 12.81 -15.63 -12.42
N ARG A 222 14.12 -15.72 -12.61
CA ARG A 222 14.67 -16.57 -13.68
C ARG A 222 14.60 -18.03 -13.23
N LEU A 223 13.69 -18.80 -13.80
CA LEU A 223 13.48 -20.19 -13.45
C LEU A 223 14.65 -21.07 -13.90
N THR A 224 15.00 -22.04 -13.07
CA THR A 224 15.89 -23.13 -13.46
C THR A 224 15.09 -24.25 -14.12
N GLY A 225 15.76 -25.20 -14.77
CA GLY A 225 15.12 -26.41 -15.32
C GLY A 225 14.47 -27.33 -14.27
N LYS A 226 14.58 -27.01 -12.97
CA LYS A 226 13.92 -27.74 -11.87
C LYS A 226 12.54 -27.19 -11.54
N ALA A 227 12.21 -25.95 -11.90
CA ALA A 227 10.89 -25.37 -11.65
C ALA A 227 9.91 -25.85 -12.72
N MET A 228 9.30 -27.01 -12.49
CA MET A 228 8.35 -27.63 -13.42
C MET A 228 6.91 -27.18 -13.18
N SER A 229 6.57 -26.89 -11.93
CA SER A 229 5.28 -26.34 -11.54
C SER A 229 5.42 -25.34 -10.40
N TYR A 230 4.40 -24.50 -10.24
CA TYR A 230 4.27 -23.61 -9.09
C TYR A 230 2.87 -23.66 -8.49
N ARG A 231 2.76 -23.26 -7.23
CA ARG A 231 1.49 -23.08 -6.52
C ARG A 231 1.51 -21.76 -5.78
N VAL A 232 0.37 -21.10 -5.72
CA VAL A 232 0.16 -19.91 -4.90
C VAL A 232 -0.51 -20.29 -3.58
N GLU A 233 0.03 -19.76 -2.48
CA GLU A 233 -0.61 -19.72 -1.17
C GLU A 233 -0.77 -18.26 -0.75
N SER A 234 -1.82 -17.96 0.02
CA SER A 234 -2.05 -16.63 0.57
C SER A 234 -2.69 -16.73 1.96
N GLY A 235 -2.49 -15.71 2.77
CA GLY A 235 -3.06 -15.61 4.11
C GLY A 235 -2.60 -14.34 4.81
N SER A 236 -2.56 -14.37 6.14
CA SER A 236 -1.93 -13.30 6.94
C SER A 236 -0.78 -13.83 7.79
N LEU A 237 0.23 -12.99 8.03
CA LEU A 237 1.39 -13.28 8.88
C LEU A 237 1.17 -12.95 10.35
N ASP A 238 0.17 -12.13 10.66
CA ASP A 238 -0.20 -11.71 12.00
C ASP A 238 -1.58 -12.28 12.41
N VAL A 239 -1.86 -12.23 13.71
CA VAL A 239 -3.11 -12.78 14.27
C VAL A 239 -4.31 -11.92 13.91
N GLU A 240 -4.10 -10.62 13.74
CA GLU A 240 -5.15 -9.62 13.47
C GLU A 240 -5.50 -9.52 11.99
N GLY A 241 -4.68 -10.12 11.12
CA GLY A 241 -4.91 -10.17 9.69
C GLY A 241 -4.29 -9.00 8.92
N MET A 242 -3.69 -8.02 9.59
CA MET A 242 -3.23 -6.76 8.98
C MET A 242 -1.98 -6.88 8.11
N LEU A 243 -1.32 -8.04 8.10
CA LEU A 243 -0.13 -8.29 7.30
C LEU A 243 -0.37 -9.41 6.27
N PRO A 244 -1.22 -9.16 5.25
CA PRO A 244 -1.52 -10.15 4.24
C PRO A 244 -0.27 -10.50 3.42
N TYR A 245 -0.19 -11.75 2.99
CA TYR A 245 0.92 -12.24 2.20
C TYR A 245 0.45 -13.19 1.11
N PHE A 246 1.29 -13.34 0.09
CA PHE A 246 1.25 -14.48 -0.79
C PHE A 246 2.62 -15.16 -0.89
N ARG A 247 2.62 -16.42 -1.28
CA ARG A 247 3.80 -17.23 -1.51
C ARG A 247 3.66 -18.00 -2.82
N ILE A 248 4.70 -17.97 -3.64
CA ILE A 248 4.84 -18.87 -4.79
C ILE A 248 5.78 -20.00 -4.40
N LEU A 249 5.26 -21.22 -4.33
CA LEU A 249 6.04 -22.43 -4.08
C LEU A 249 6.34 -23.14 -5.38
N PHE A 250 7.55 -23.68 -5.51
CA PHE A 250 8.00 -24.40 -6.69
C PHE A 250 8.18 -25.90 -6.42
N SER A 251 8.02 -26.69 -7.48
CA SER A 251 8.21 -28.15 -7.47
C SER A 251 8.91 -28.65 -8.73
N GLU A 252 9.61 -29.79 -8.60
CA GLU A 252 10.20 -30.52 -9.72
C GLU A 252 9.20 -31.44 -10.43
N ALA A 253 8.03 -31.67 -9.84
CA ALA A 253 6.96 -32.41 -10.47
C ALA A 253 6.15 -31.50 -11.40
N PRO A 254 5.72 -31.97 -12.59
CA PRO A 254 4.70 -31.28 -13.39
C PRO A 254 3.36 -31.22 -12.64
N ALA A 255 2.47 -30.30 -13.03
CA ALA A 255 1.16 -30.11 -12.39
C ALA A 255 0.13 -31.16 -12.81
#